data_AF-A0A1Y3A2H8-F1
#
_entry.id   AF-A0A1Y3A2H8-F1
#
_cell.length_a   1.000
_cell.length_b   1.000
_cell.length_c   1.000
_cell.angle_alpha   90.00
_cell.angle_beta   90.00
_cell.angle_gamma   90.00
#
_symmetry.space_group_name_H-M   'P 1'
#
loop_
_entity.id
_entity.type
_entity.pdbx_description
1 polymer ?
#
loop_
_entity_poly.entity_id
_entity_poly.type
_entity_poly.pdbx_seq_one_letter_code
_entity_poly.pdbx_strand_id
1 'polypeptide(L)'
;MKLKNLFIALLISLFVSSVIVGCSDDKPATASKSEQAFDPFDHSKDVAVPASKKDQFETAFVEQCVKREMLAAPNSDKEKFTRPCTCIANELSKNLTAKEAEKFMIEHENPVSLTFKFENAAYHCVQEQAPPKDSGFTAITH
;
A
#
# COMPACT_ATOMS: atom_id res chain seq x y z
N MET A 1 24.26 -18.50 -40.74
CA MET A 1 23.49 -17.80 -39.68
C MET A 1 23.08 -18.67 -38.47
N LYS A 2 23.48 -19.95 -38.36
CA LYS A 2 23.09 -20.79 -37.20
C LYS A 2 24.11 -20.84 -36.05
N LEU A 3 25.39 -20.55 -36.31
CA LEU A 3 26.45 -20.64 -35.29
C LEU A 3 26.42 -19.45 -34.31
N LYS A 4 26.12 -18.24 -34.79
CA LYS A 4 26.01 -17.02 -33.97
C LYS A 4 24.90 -17.10 -32.92
N ASN A 5 23.75 -17.68 -33.26
CA ASN A 5 22.62 -17.82 -32.33
C ASN A 5 22.89 -18.88 -31.25
N LEU A 6 23.76 -19.85 -31.52
CA LEU A 6 24.14 -20.90 -30.58
C LEU A 6 25.14 -20.38 -29.53
N PHE A 7 26.04 -19.48 -29.92
CA PHE A 7 26.94 -18.78 -28.98
C PHE A 7 26.20 -17.78 -28.08
N ILE A 8 25.16 -17.11 -28.59
CA ILE A 8 24.36 -16.16 -27.80
C ILE A 8 23.52 -16.91 -26.75
N ALA A 9 22.96 -18.07 -27.11
CA ALA A 9 22.18 -18.88 -26.18
C ALA A 9 23.01 -19.43 -25.00
N LEU A 10 24.30 -19.71 -25.22
CA LEU A 10 25.19 -20.28 -24.21
C LEU A 10 25.72 -19.23 -23.22
N LEU A 11 25.76 -17.94 -23.62
CA LEU A 11 26.18 -16.85 -22.75
C LEU A 11 25.08 -16.38 -21.80
N ILE A 12 23.80 -16.56 -22.15
CA ILE A 12 22.67 -16.08 -21.33
C ILE A 12 22.39 -17.04 -20.15
N SER A 13 22.67 -18.34 -20.28
CA SER A 13 22.44 -19.32 -19.20
C SER A 13 23.45 -19.22 -18.05
N LEU A 14 24.63 -18.63 -18.27
CA LEU A 14 25.68 -18.53 -17.25
C LEU A 14 25.47 -17.37 -16.25
N PHE A 15 24.61 -16.40 -16.58
CA PHE A 15 24.38 -15.20 -15.75
C PHE A 15 23.30 -15.34 -14.67
N VAL A 16 22.52 -16.44 -14.66
CA VAL A 16 21.35 -16.58 -13.77
C VAL A 16 21.71 -17.08 -12.36
N SER A 17 22.94 -17.52 -12.10
CA SER A 17 23.30 -18.15 -10.83
C SER A 17 24.01 -17.26 -9.80
N SER A 18 24.15 -15.95 -10.03
CA SER A 18 24.96 -15.06 -9.16
C SER A 18 24.17 -14.01 -8.34
N VAL A 19 22.87 -14.18 -8.15
CA VAL A 19 22.09 -13.33 -7.22
C VAL A 19 21.39 -14.16 -6.15
N ILE A 20 22.19 -14.90 -5.36
CA ILE A 20 21.83 -15.23 -3.98
C ILE A 20 23.07 -15.00 -3.12
N VAL A 21 23.41 -13.73 -2.89
CA VAL A 21 24.24 -13.33 -1.74
C VAL A 21 23.28 -12.74 -0.71
N GLY A 22 22.51 -13.63 -0.08
CA GLY A 22 21.93 -13.37 1.23
C GLY A 22 23.02 -13.60 2.27
N CYS A 23 23.50 -12.52 2.87
CA CYS A 23 24.58 -12.48 3.85
C CYS A 23 24.08 -13.03 5.19
N SER A 24 24.32 -14.32 5.48
CA SER A 24 24.29 -14.83 6.86
C SER A 24 25.74 -14.96 7.32
N ASP A 25 26.30 -13.86 7.85
CA ASP A 25 27.58 -13.87 8.55
C ASP A 25 27.37 -14.56 9.91
N ASP A 26 27.56 -15.88 9.95
CA ASP A 26 27.61 -16.64 11.20
C ASP A 26 28.92 -16.32 11.95
N LYS A 27 28.88 -15.26 12.75
CA LYS A 27 29.87 -14.98 13.80
C LYS A 27 29.27 -15.35 15.16
N PRO A 28 29.90 -16.22 15.97
CA PRO A 28 29.47 -16.40 17.35
C PRO A 28 29.90 -15.18 18.18
N ALA A 29 29.02 -14.19 18.27
CA ALA A 29 29.15 -13.09 19.21
C ALA A 29 28.59 -13.53 20.58
N THR A 30 29.52 -13.72 21.51
CA THR A 30 29.40 -13.48 22.96
C THR A 30 28.04 -13.00 23.47
N ALA A 31 27.50 -13.79 24.41
CA ALA A 31 26.37 -13.48 25.26
C ALA A 31 26.34 -12.01 25.70
N SER A 32 25.33 -11.28 25.24
CA SER A 32 25.00 -9.94 25.72
C SER A 32 23.53 -9.96 26.17
N LYS A 33 23.29 -9.30 27.30
CA LYS A 33 22.04 -9.13 28.06
C LYS A 33 20.76 -9.36 27.27
N SER A 34 19.81 -10.06 27.91
CA SER A 34 18.37 -10.06 27.63
C SER A 34 17.88 -8.68 27.19
N GLU A 35 17.91 -8.45 25.89
CA GLU A 35 17.29 -7.36 25.18
C GLU A 35 15.99 -7.96 24.66
N GLN A 36 14.85 -7.39 25.05
CA GLN A 36 13.54 -7.87 24.61
C GLN A 36 13.59 -8.13 23.10
N ALA A 37 13.12 -9.32 22.69
CA ALA A 37 13.00 -9.67 21.29
C ALA A 37 12.26 -8.54 20.57
N PHE A 38 12.87 -7.99 19.51
CA PHE A 38 12.22 -7.01 18.65
C PHE A 38 10.97 -7.67 18.06
N ASP A 39 9.79 -7.25 18.53
CA ASP A 39 8.51 -7.66 17.97
C ASP A 39 8.12 -6.63 16.90
N PRO A 40 8.12 -7.01 15.61
CA PRO A 40 7.71 -6.12 14.52
C PRO A 40 6.26 -5.62 14.63
N PHE A 41 5.44 -6.25 15.48
CA PHE A 41 4.04 -5.90 15.73
C PHE A 41 3.84 -5.10 17.03
N ASP A 42 4.91 -4.81 17.80
CA ASP A 42 4.82 -3.96 18.99
C ASP A 42 4.72 -2.48 18.62
N HIS A 43 3.47 -2.04 18.39
CA HIS A 43 3.12 -0.66 18.10
C HIS A 43 2.99 0.22 19.35
N SER A 44 3.32 -0.27 20.55
CA SER A 44 3.16 0.49 21.80
C SER A 44 4.04 1.75 21.87
N LYS A 45 5.10 1.79 21.06
CA LYS A 45 6.04 2.92 20.98
C LYS A 45 5.80 3.83 19.78
N ASP A 46 4.77 3.56 18.97
CA ASP A 46 4.49 4.38 17.80
C ASP A 46 4.03 5.77 18.23
N VAL A 47 4.71 6.80 17.71
CA VAL A 47 4.33 8.19 17.95
C VAL A 47 3.03 8.46 17.20
N ALA A 48 2.01 8.87 17.96
CA ALA A 48 0.74 9.26 17.37
C ALA A 48 0.93 10.43 16.39
N VAL A 49 0.32 10.32 15.21
CA VAL A 49 0.37 11.39 14.22
C VAL A 49 -0.43 12.60 14.73
N PRO A 50 0.18 13.79 14.82
CA PRO A 50 -0.52 15.01 15.22
C PRO A 50 -1.71 15.30 14.31
N ALA A 51 -2.79 15.87 14.85
CA ALA A 51 -4.00 16.20 14.09
C ALA A 51 -3.69 17.03 12.82
N SER A 52 -2.85 18.05 12.94
CA SER A 52 -2.43 18.88 11.79
C SER A 52 -1.72 18.09 10.68
N LYS A 53 -1.02 17.01 11.03
CA LYS A 53 -0.39 16.12 10.05
C LYS A 53 -1.39 15.17 9.41
N LYS A 54 -2.44 14.77 10.12
CA LYS A 54 -3.57 14.02 9.54
C LYS A 54 -4.33 14.88 8.53
N ASP A 55 -4.62 16.14 8.87
CA ASP A 55 -5.31 17.06 7.95
C ASP A 55 -4.50 17.31 6.66
N GLN A 56 -3.17 17.48 6.80
CA GLN A 56 -2.25 17.59 5.66
C GLN A 56 -2.27 16.33 4.79
N PHE A 57 -2.21 15.16 5.42
CA PHE A 57 -2.28 13.88 4.72
C PHE A 57 -3.60 13.73 3.98
N GLU A 58 -4.73 14.01 4.62
CA GLU A 58 -6.06 13.88 4.02
C GLU A 58 -6.20 14.79 2.81
N THR A 59 -5.79 16.05 2.93
CA THR A 59 -5.82 17.02 1.83
C THR A 59 -4.97 16.53 0.65
N ALA A 60 -3.72 16.15 0.91
CA ALA A 60 -2.81 15.66 -0.13
C ALA A 60 -3.32 14.37 -0.79
N PHE A 61 -3.89 13.47 0.01
CA PHE A 61 -4.46 12.22 -0.49
C PHE A 61 -5.66 12.48 -1.40
N VAL A 62 -6.59 13.35 -0.99
CA VAL A 62 -7.76 13.72 -1.79
C VAL A 62 -7.33 14.30 -3.13
N GLU A 63 -6.37 15.23 -3.13
CA GLU A 63 -5.86 15.84 -4.36
C GLU A 63 -5.26 14.80 -5.32
N GLN A 64 -4.41 13.90 -4.81
CA GLN A 64 -3.81 12.85 -5.63
C GLN A 64 -4.86 11.84 -6.15
N CYS A 65 -5.80 11.44 -5.29
CA CYS A 65 -6.87 10.52 -5.64
C CYS A 65 -7.74 11.11 -6.75
N VAL A 66 -8.28 12.32 -6.57
CA VAL A 66 -9.11 12.99 -7.57
C VAL A 66 -8.36 13.20 -8.87
N LYS A 67 -7.08 13.60 -8.81
CA LYS A 67 -6.24 13.75 -10.01
C LYS A 67 -6.14 12.44 -10.80
N ARG A 68 -5.91 11.31 -10.14
CA ARG A 68 -5.84 10.00 -10.78
C ARG A 68 -7.18 9.59 -11.40
N GLU A 69 -8.28 9.76 -10.68
CA GLU A 69 -9.61 9.40 -11.20
C GLU A 69 -10.01 10.28 -12.39
N MET A 70 -9.69 11.57 -12.35
CA MET A 70 -9.91 12.49 -13.47
C MET A 70 -9.06 12.13 -14.70
N LEU A 71 -7.85 11.59 -14.52
CA LEU A 71 -7.05 11.08 -15.64
C LEU A 71 -7.67 9.83 -16.28
N ALA A 72 -8.31 8.97 -15.47
CA ALA A 72 -9.03 7.80 -15.97
C ALA A 72 -10.36 8.17 -16.64
N ALA A 73 -10.99 9.28 -16.22
CA ALA A 73 -12.28 9.75 -16.71
C ALA A 73 -12.28 11.27 -16.99
N PRO A 74 -11.60 11.72 -18.05
CA PRO A 74 -11.32 13.15 -18.29
C PRO A 74 -12.54 14.04 -18.56
N ASN A 75 -13.66 13.44 -18.98
CA ASN A 75 -14.92 14.14 -19.23
C ASN A 75 -15.90 14.07 -18.04
N SER A 76 -15.48 13.50 -16.91
CA SER A 76 -16.30 13.42 -15.71
C SER A 76 -16.21 14.70 -14.88
N ASP A 77 -17.13 14.85 -13.95
CA ASP A 77 -17.12 15.93 -12.98
C ASP A 77 -16.19 15.58 -11.81
N LYS A 78 -15.32 16.51 -11.44
CA LYS A 78 -14.39 16.41 -10.31
C LYS A 78 -15.11 16.09 -9.00
N GLU A 79 -16.31 16.64 -8.82
CA GLU A 79 -17.10 16.49 -7.59
C GLU A 79 -17.51 15.03 -7.35
N LYS A 80 -17.70 14.26 -8.43
CA LYS A 80 -18.01 12.81 -8.35
C LYS A 80 -16.90 12.00 -7.69
N PHE A 81 -15.65 12.44 -7.82
CA PHE A 81 -14.49 11.76 -7.22
C PHE A 81 -14.11 12.35 -5.87
N THR A 82 -14.42 13.63 -5.63
CA THR A 82 -14.05 14.32 -4.39
C THR A 82 -14.67 13.61 -3.18
N ARG A 83 -15.97 13.33 -3.20
CA ARG A 83 -16.65 12.64 -2.09
C ARG A 83 -16.04 11.26 -1.74
N PRO A 84 -15.89 10.31 -2.67
CA PRO A 84 -15.28 9.01 -2.33
C PRO A 84 -13.81 9.16 -1.94
N CYS A 85 -13.03 10.02 -2.58
CA CYS A 85 -11.63 10.26 -2.20
C CYS A 85 -11.51 10.84 -0.78
N THR A 86 -12.40 11.74 -0.38
CA THR A 86 -12.45 12.28 1.00
C THR A 86 -12.83 11.21 2.00
N CYS A 87 -13.82 10.36 1.70
CA CYS A 87 -14.17 9.24 2.58
C CYS A 87 -12.96 8.32 2.80
N ILE A 88 -12.25 7.95 1.72
CA ILE A 88 -11.08 7.08 1.80
C ILE A 88 -9.97 7.74 2.61
N ALA A 89 -9.70 9.03 2.39
CA ALA A 89 -8.70 9.77 3.14
C ALA A 89 -8.94 9.71 4.66
N ASN A 90 -10.20 9.92 5.07
CA ASN A 90 -10.62 9.85 6.47
C ASN A 90 -10.46 8.44 7.05
N GLU A 91 -10.79 7.39 6.30
CA GLU A 91 -10.58 6.01 6.77
C GLU A 91 -9.09 5.69 6.95
N LEU A 92 -8.25 6.15 6.00
CA LEU A 92 -6.81 5.97 6.07
C LEU A 92 -6.18 6.72 7.26
N SER A 93 -6.66 7.94 7.57
CA SER A 93 -6.09 8.79 8.61
C SER A 93 -6.32 8.27 10.04
N LYS A 94 -7.32 7.39 10.24
CA LYS A 94 -7.62 6.75 11.55
C LYS A 94 -6.44 5.95 12.07
N ASN A 95 -5.82 5.16 11.20
CA ASN A 95 -4.71 4.27 11.54
C ASN A 95 -3.41 4.66 10.82
N LEU A 96 -3.27 5.95 10.50
CA LEU A 96 -2.08 6.48 9.83
C LEU A 96 -0.93 6.55 10.83
N THR A 97 0.20 5.94 10.47
CA THR A 97 1.45 6.04 11.24
C THR A 97 2.27 7.23 10.77
N ALA A 98 3.15 7.74 11.64
CA ALA A 98 4.03 8.86 11.29
C ALA A 98 4.92 8.55 10.07
N LYS A 99 5.40 7.30 9.98
CA LYS A 99 6.21 6.84 8.84
C LYS A 99 5.43 6.79 7.53
N GLU A 100 4.17 6.33 7.56
CA GLU A 100 3.33 6.35 6.36
C GLU A 100 3.03 7.77 5.91
N ALA A 101 2.71 8.66 6.86
CA ALA A 101 2.44 10.07 6.61
C ALA A 101 3.65 10.76 5.98
N GLU A 102 4.85 10.51 6.50
CA GLU A 102 6.13 11.02 5.98
C GLU A 102 6.41 10.51 4.57
N LYS A 103 6.34 9.19 4.36
CA LYS A 103 6.55 8.59 3.04
C LYS A 103 5.58 9.15 1.98
N PHE A 104 4.31 9.30 2.35
CA PHE A 104 3.31 9.82 1.44
C PHE A 104 3.47 11.31 1.13
N MET A 105 3.64 12.14 2.16
CA MET A 105 3.65 13.60 1.98
C MET A 105 5.01 14.16 1.58
N ILE A 106 6.10 13.59 2.09
CA ILE A 106 7.47 14.12 1.93
C ILE A 106 8.22 13.36 0.85
N GLU A 107 8.20 12.03 0.91
CA GLU A 107 8.90 11.18 -0.08
C GLU A 107 8.07 10.97 -1.36
N HIS A 108 6.79 11.36 -1.34
CA HIS A 108 5.83 11.15 -2.43
C HIS A 108 5.72 9.68 -2.86
N GLU A 109 5.96 8.76 -1.93
CA GLU A 109 5.82 7.33 -2.11
C GLU A 109 4.46 6.85 -1.59
N ASN A 110 3.92 5.82 -2.25
CA ASN A 110 2.77 5.09 -1.74
C ASN A 110 3.27 3.86 -0.98
N PRO A 111 3.47 3.92 0.36
CA PRO A 111 3.96 2.78 1.10
C PRO A 111 2.96 1.63 0.99
N VAL A 112 3.49 0.40 0.84
CA VAL A 112 2.68 -0.82 0.65
C VAL A 112 1.63 -0.99 1.76
N SER A 113 1.96 -0.63 3.00
CA SER A 113 1.02 -0.67 4.12
C SER A 113 -0.18 0.26 3.92
N LEU A 114 0.03 1.45 3.34
CA LEU A 114 -1.03 2.39 3.01
C LEU A 114 -1.89 1.89 1.84
N THR A 115 -1.27 1.22 0.86
CA THR A 115 -1.99 0.57 -0.25
C THR A 115 -2.94 -0.53 0.26
N PHE A 116 -2.51 -1.37 1.20
CA PHE A 116 -3.41 -2.37 1.79
C PHE A 116 -4.57 -1.72 2.56
N LYS A 117 -4.29 -0.66 3.32
CA LYS A 117 -5.34 0.10 4.02
C LYS A 117 -6.32 0.75 3.03
N PHE A 118 -5.85 1.15 1.86
CA PHE A 118 -6.67 1.76 0.81
C PHE A 118 -7.74 0.82 0.29
N GLU A 119 -7.43 -0.46 0.06
CA GLU A 119 -8.40 -1.43 -0.44
C GLU A 119 -9.58 -1.60 0.53
N ASN A 120 -9.29 -1.70 1.83
CA ASN A 120 -10.31 -1.76 2.87
C ASN A 120 -11.12 -0.47 2.97
N ALA A 121 -10.46 0.69 2.94
CA ALA A 121 -11.12 1.99 2.95
C ALA A 121 -12.04 2.17 1.72
N ALA A 122 -11.58 1.77 0.53
CA ALA A 122 -12.34 1.86 -0.70
C ALA A 122 -13.58 0.96 -0.67
N TYR A 123 -13.49 -0.23 -0.07
CA TYR A 123 -14.65 -1.09 0.15
C TYR A 123 -15.74 -0.38 0.96
N HIS A 124 -15.38 0.19 2.12
CA HIS A 124 -16.32 0.92 2.98
C HIS A 124 -16.88 2.18 2.30
N CYS A 125 -16.05 2.90 1.56
CA CYS A 125 -16.43 4.20 1.01
C CYS A 125 -17.20 4.12 -0.31
N VAL A 126 -16.97 3.09 -1.12
CA VAL A 126 -17.52 2.99 -2.47
C VAL A 126 -18.47 1.80 -2.61
N GLN A 127 -18.16 0.65 -1.99
CA GLN A 127 -18.91 -0.59 -2.22
C GLN A 127 -20.05 -0.78 -1.22
N GLU A 128 -19.86 -0.42 0.04
CA GLU A 128 -20.91 -0.55 1.08
C GLU A 128 -22.10 0.40 0.87
N GLN A 129 -21.90 1.50 0.14
CA GLN A 129 -22.94 2.47 -0.23
C GLN A 129 -23.66 2.12 -1.55
N ALA A 130 -23.21 1.09 -2.28
CA ALA A 130 -23.98 0.56 -3.39
C ALA A 130 -25.22 -0.15 -2.80
N PRO A 131 -26.44 0.14 -3.27
CA PRO A 131 -27.62 -0.59 -2.80
C PRO A 131 -27.34 -2.09 -2.94
N PRO A 132 -27.73 -2.93 -1.95
CA PRO A 132 -27.50 -4.35 -2.04
C PRO A 132 -28.02 -4.80 -3.39
N LYS A 133 -27.12 -5.34 -4.23
CA LYS A 133 -27.57 -6.07 -5.41
C LYS A 133 -28.47 -7.15 -4.84
N ASP A 134 -29.76 -7.05 -5.12
CA ASP A 134 -30.73 -8.07 -4.76
C ASP A 134 -30.20 -9.36 -5.39
N SER A 135 -29.44 -10.11 -4.60
CA SER A 135 -28.94 -11.41 -5.01
C SER A 135 -30.21 -12.20 -5.11
N GLY A 136 -30.70 -12.46 -6.33
CA GLY A 136 -32.00 -13.08 -6.64
C GLY A 136 -32.22 -14.49 -6.08
N PHE A 137 -31.59 -14.82 -4.97
CA PHE A 137 -31.93 -15.87 -4.03
C PHE A 137 -33.03 -15.37 -3.09
N THR A 138 -34.26 -15.36 -3.58
CA THR A 138 -35.42 -15.52 -2.71
C THR A 138 -35.29 -16.89 -2.04
N ALA A 139 -35.18 -16.92 -0.72
CA ALA A 139 -35.29 -18.17 0.02
C ALA A 139 -36.68 -18.76 -0.25
N ILE A 140 -36.73 -19.88 -0.99
CA ILE A 140 -37.97 -20.65 -1.15
C ILE A 140 -38.22 -21.33 0.20
N THR A 141 -39.11 -20.77 0.99
CA THR A 141 -39.75 -21.46 2.11
C THR A 141 -40.90 -22.30 1.58
N HIS A 142 -40.69 -23.62 1.52
CA HIS A 142 -41.74 -24.64 1.41
C HIS A 142 -41.49 -25.73 2.45
#